data_AF-A0AA88QQ27-F1
#
_entry.id   AF-A0AA88QQ27-F1
#
_cell.length_a   1.000
_cell.length_b   1.000
_cell.length_c   1.000
_cell.angle_alpha   90.00
_cell.angle_beta   90.00
_cell.angle_gamma   90.00
#
_symmetry.space_group_name_H-M   'P 1'
#
loop_
_entity.id
_entity.type
_entity.pdbx_description
1 polymer ?
#
loop_
_entity_poly.entity_id
_entity_poly.type
_entity_poly.pdbx_seq_one_letter_code
_entity_poly.pdbx_strand_id
1 'polypeptide(L)'
;DGSYSRGPVDIPVGEVTDSNYYLSPTYKFEQCLVKGCHKRLRIVHTIEFSNGGSDIQILRVAVYEEKWVSTANLPDDSDLEFDLKPFSQRKRVQPSELTGSWKVFEVSGIPIYGEDSVTEESNSTPYVYLCTETLKKRNLPENPVYFGEEDMLDMADVTVLWLPGGLTGYVDVNKDGVLCIGVGWYSDEGINLVMERDYGSDGKLKEVRSKSE
;
A
#
# COMPACT_ATOMS: atom_id res chain seq x y z
N ASP A 1 -15.74 -1.02 1.97
CA ASP A 1 -15.42 -2.04 2.99
C ASP A 1 -14.79 -1.45 4.26
N GLY A 2 -14.34 -0.18 4.25
CA GLY A 2 -13.67 0.46 5.38
C GLY A 2 -12.15 0.48 5.25
N SER A 3 -11.61 -0.09 4.17
CA SER A 3 -10.22 0.05 3.77
C SER A 3 -9.95 1.52 3.38
N TYR A 4 -8.76 2.02 3.70
CA TYR A 4 -8.39 3.40 3.38
C TYR A 4 -6.88 3.56 3.24
N SER A 5 -6.49 4.63 2.55
CA SER A 5 -5.10 5.03 2.40
C SER A 5 -4.95 6.50 2.81
N ARG A 6 -4.02 6.79 3.71
CA ARG A 6 -3.70 8.15 4.18
C ARG A 6 -2.21 8.44 4.00
N GLY A 7 -1.90 9.63 3.51
CA GLY A 7 -0.53 10.10 3.28
C GLY A 7 -0.55 11.50 2.68
N PRO A 8 0.63 12.10 2.42
CA PRO A 8 0.72 13.37 1.70
C PRO A 8 0.08 13.24 0.31
N VAL A 9 -0.56 14.32 -0.16
CA VAL A 9 -1.04 14.44 -1.56
C VAL A 9 0.04 15.05 -2.45
N ASP A 10 0.99 15.74 -1.84
CA ASP A 10 2.12 16.39 -2.49
C ASP A 10 3.38 16.11 -1.65
N ILE A 11 4.37 15.49 -2.28
CA ILE A 11 5.71 15.25 -1.72
C ILE A 11 6.62 16.26 -2.42
N PRO A 12 7.27 17.19 -1.70
CA PRO A 12 8.18 18.14 -2.32
C PRO A 12 9.36 17.40 -2.93
N VAL A 13 9.46 17.46 -4.26
CA VAL A 13 10.58 16.97 -5.08
C VAL A 13 11.26 18.19 -5.71
N GLY A 14 12.59 18.28 -5.64
CA GLY A 14 13.30 19.46 -6.13
C GLY A 14 14.74 19.59 -5.63
N GLU A 15 15.43 20.64 -6.07
CA GLU A 15 16.87 20.85 -5.79
C GLU A 15 17.17 20.89 -4.30
N VAL A 16 18.25 20.20 -3.92
CA VAL A 16 18.81 20.23 -2.58
C VAL A 16 19.13 21.67 -2.23
N THR A 17 18.39 22.23 -1.28
CA THR A 17 18.78 23.53 -0.72
C THR A 17 20.08 23.32 0.07
N ASP A 18 21.12 24.10 -0.25
CA ASP A 18 22.40 24.18 0.48
C ASP A 18 22.17 24.76 1.89
N SER A 19 21.31 24.13 2.68
CA SER A 19 21.11 24.44 4.07
C SER A 19 22.18 23.70 4.87
N ASN A 20 22.79 24.38 5.85
CA ASN A 20 23.78 23.76 6.75
C ASN A 20 23.16 22.71 7.71
N TYR A 21 21.88 22.36 7.53
CA TYR A 21 21.16 21.38 8.32
C TYR A 21 20.82 20.18 7.42
N TYR A 22 21.07 18.97 7.91
CA TYR A 22 20.57 17.74 7.28
C TYR A 22 19.04 17.71 7.40
N LEU A 23 18.36 18.31 6.43
CA LEU A 23 16.91 18.21 6.28
C LEU A 23 16.61 16.96 5.45
N SER A 24 16.32 15.88 6.16
CA SER A 24 15.75 14.68 5.57
C SER A 24 14.23 14.70 5.75
N PRO A 25 13.44 15.15 4.76
CA PRO A 25 12.00 15.16 4.88
C PRO A 25 11.46 13.73 5.00
N THR A 26 10.82 13.45 6.13
CA THR A 26 10.19 12.15 6.41
C THR A 26 8.68 12.26 6.34
N TYR A 27 8.04 11.36 5.59
CA TYR A 27 6.59 11.30 5.45
C TYR A 27 6.03 10.01 6.03
N LYS A 28 4.81 10.12 6.57
CA LYS A 28 4.04 9.00 7.10
C LYS A 28 2.96 8.60 6.10
N PHE A 29 2.95 7.31 5.75
CA PHE A 29 1.93 6.68 4.92
C PHE A 29 1.23 5.61 5.74
N GLU A 30 -0.09 5.63 5.80
CA GLU A 30 -0.92 4.73 6.57
C GLU A 30 -1.95 4.08 5.65
N GLN A 31 -1.85 2.77 5.48
CA GLN A 31 -2.74 1.98 4.62
C GLN A 31 -3.46 0.96 5.50
N CYS A 32 -4.77 0.86 5.33
CA CYS A 32 -5.64 -0.03 6.08
C CYS A 32 -6.39 -0.94 5.13
N LEU A 33 -6.20 -2.25 5.31
CA LEU A 33 -6.86 -3.32 4.58
C LEU A 33 -7.88 -3.97 5.50
N VAL A 34 -9.14 -4.07 5.08
CA VAL A 34 -10.22 -4.67 5.86
C VAL A 34 -10.59 -6.03 5.28
N LYS A 35 -10.63 -7.06 6.13
CA LYS A 35 -11.07 -8.41 5.78
C LYS A 35 -12.35 -8.76 6.54
N GLY A 36 -13.38 -9.17 5.80
CA GLY A 36 -14.64 -9.70 6.35
C GLY A 36 -15.40 -8.73 7.28
N CYS A 37 -15.20 -7.43 7.16
CA CYS A 37 -15.84 -6.36 7.95
C CYS A 37 -15.57 -6.39 9.48
N HIS A 38 -14.71 -7.29 9.98
CA HIS A 38 -14.44 -7.45 11.40
C HIS A 38 -12.95 -7.58 11.73
N LYS A 39 -12.08 -7.73 10.73
CA LYS A 39 -10.62 -7.65 10.90
C LYS A 39 -10.08 -6.53 10.03
N ARG A 40 -9.16 -5.76 10.58
CA ARG A 40 -8.41 -4.75 9.83
C ARG A 40 -6.93 -4.91 10.11
N LEU A 41 -6.15 -4.78 9.05
CA LEU A 41 -4.71 -4.68 9.10
C LEU A 41 -4.35 -3.24 8.73
N ARG A 42 -3.63 -2.56 9.62
CA ARG A 42 -3.22 -1.18 9.44
C ARG A 42 -1.70 -1.11 9.50
N ILE A 43 -1.10 -0.66 8.42
CA ILE A 43 0.35 -0.55 8.27
C ILE A 43 0.73 0.91 8.07
N VAL A 44 1.77 1.32 8.80
CA VAL A 44 2.30 2.67 8.78
C VAL A 44 3.76 2.62 8.35
N HIS A 45 4.05 3.17 7.18
CA HIS A 45 5.40 3.42 6.70
C HIS A 45 5.83 4.83 7.07
N THR A 46 7.05 4.96 7.61
CA THR A 46 7.77 6.23 7.71
C THR A 46 8.90 6.18 6.71
N ILE A 47 8.83 7.02 5.68
CA ILE A 47 9.75 7.00 4.55
C ILE A 47 10.46 8.35 4.49
N GLU A 48 11.78 8.31 4.38
CA GLU A 48 12.67 9.42 4.15
C GLU A 48 12.87 9.64 2.65
N PHE A 49 12.86 10.89 2.22
CA PHE A 49 13.16 11.31 0.86
C PHE A 49 14.38 12.23 0.89
N SER A 50 15.57 11.68 0.72
CA SER A 50 16.81 12.45 0.72
C SER A 50 17.18 12.87 -0.72
N ASN A 51 18.18 13.75 -0.86
CA ASN A 51 18.68 14.23 -2.15
C ASN A 51 17.58 14.67 -3.14
N GLY A 52 16.61 15.45 -2.64
CA GLY A 52 15.52 15.96 -3.46
C GLY A 52 14.53 14.89 -3.95
N GLY A 53 14.49 13.72 -3.33
CA GLY A 53 13.62 12.60 -3.68
C GLY A 53 14.27 11.51 -4.54
N SER A 54 15.57 11.64 -4.85
CA SER A 54 16.33 10.63 -5.60
C SER A 54 16.78 9.44 -4.75
N ASP A 55 16.83 9.60 -3.44
CA ASP A 55 17.14 8.53 -2.49
C ASP A 55 15.97 8.38 -1.51
N ILE A 56 15.41 7.18 -1.46
CA ILE A 56 14.16 6.86 -0.77
C ILE A 56 14.43 5.71 0.19
N GLN A 57 14.26 5.98 1.48
CA GLN A 57 14.56 5.00 2.52
C GLN A 57 13.36 4.78 3.44
N ILE A 58 12.97 3.52 3.64
CA ILE A 58 11.99 3.16 4.67
C ILE A 58 12.70 3.16 6.03
N LEU A 59 12.37 4.13 6.88
CA LEU A 59 12.95 4.26 8.23
C LEU A 59 12.26 3.36 9.24
N ARG A 60 10.92 3.26 9.16
CA ARG A 60 10.12 2.51 10.12
C ARG A 60 8.87 1.93 9.48
N VAL A 61 8.55 0.71 9.89
CA VAL A 61 7.24 0.09 9.64
C VAL A 61 6.59 -0.24 10.98
N ALA A 62 5.33 0.16 11.14
CA ALA A 62 4.50 -0.27 12.26
C ALA A 62 3.24 -0.94 11.74
N VAL A 63 2.93 -2.13 12.26
CA VAL A 63 1.80 -2.96 11.82
C VAL A 63 0.87 -3.20 12.99
N TYR A 64 -0.41 -2.98 12.77
CA TYR A 64 -1.49 -3.25 13.72
C TYR A 64 -2.48 -4.21 13.07
N GLU A 65 -2.79 -5.30 13.76
CA GLU A 65 -3.95 -6.13 13.42
C GLU A 65 -5.00 -5.92 14.50
N GLU A 66 -6.18 -5.54 14.06
CA GLU A 66 -7.27 -5.13 14.94
C GLU A 66 -8.49 -5.96 14.55
N LYS A 67 -9.09 -6.61 15.55
CA LYS A 67 -10.31 -7.41 15.37
C LYS A 67 -11.44 -6.76 16.15
N TRP A 68 -12.57 -6.55 15.50
CA TRP A 68 -13.79 -6.13 16.16
C TRP A 68 -14.36 -7.32 16.95
N VAL A 69 -14.49 -7.14 18.27
CA VAL A 69 -14.85 -8.22 19.20
C VAL A 69 -16.34 -8.20 19.52
N SER A 70 -16.91 -7.03 19.81
CA SER A 70 -18.33 -6.88 20.15
C SER A 70 -18.80 -5.43 20.03
N THR A 71 -20.11 -5.21 20.12
CA THR A 71 -20.70 -3.88 20.27
C THR A 71 -20.43 -3.34 21.68
N ALA A 72 -20.25 -2.02 21.81
CA ALA A 72 -19.79 -1.39 23.04
C ALA A 72 -20.76 -1.44 24.24
N ASN A 73 -21.93 -2.09 24.13
CA ASN A 73 -23.04 -1.96 25.08
C ASN A 73 -23.66 -3.29 25.56
N LEU A 74 -22.97 -4.42 25.38
CA LEU A 74 -23.38 -5.68 25.99
C LEU A 74 -22.50 -5.94 27.21
N PRO A 75 -23.06 -6.31 28.38
CA PRO A 75 -22.26 -6.75 29.52
C PRO A 75 -21.43 -7.97 29.07
N ASP A 76 -20.12 -7.80 29.06
CA ASP A 76 -19.16 -8.78 28.56
C ASP A 76 -18.74 -9.68 29.74
N ASP A 77 -19.40 -10.82 29.89
CA ASP A 77 -19.03 -11.86 30.89
C ASP A 77 -17.92 -12.80 30.36
N SER A 78 -17.39 -12.53 29.16
CA SER A 78 -16.28 -13.28 28.61
C SER A 78 -15.05 -12.39 28.51
N ASP A 79 -14.05 -12.67 29.33
CA ASP A 79 -12.65 -12.42 28.97
C ASP A 79 -12.38 -13.21 27.67
N LEU A 80 -12.79 -12.63 26.53
CA LEU A 80 -12.61 -13.23 25.22
C LEU A 80 -11.11 -13.31 24.99
N GLU A 81 -10.58 -14.52 25.16
CA GLU A 81 -9.18 -14.85 24.96
C GLU A 81 -8.76 -14.40 23.56
N PHE A 82 -8.02 -13.29 23.51
CA PHE A 82 -7.64 -12.65 22.27
C PHE A 82 -6.42 -13.39 21.68
N ASP A 83 -6.68 -14.50 20.99
CA ASP A 83 -5.63 -15.34 20.38
C ASP A 83 -5.04 -14.70 19.11
N LEU A 84 -4.50 -13.48 19.22
CA LEU A 84 -3.60 -12.93 18.22
C LEU A 84 -2.16 -13.21 18.64
N LYS A 85 -1.56 -14.19 17.98
CA LYS A 85 -0.11 -14.41 18.08
C LYS A 85 0.64 -13.15 17.64
N PRO A 86 1.68 -12.70 18.37
CA PRO A 86 2.53 -11.61 17.92
C PRO A 86 3.04 -11.86 16.49
N PHE A 87 3.14 -10.81 15.67
CA PHE A 87 3.63 -10.94 14.29
C PHE A 87 4.98 -11.66 14.22
N SER A 88 5.90 -11.40 15.15
CA SER A 88 7.22 -12.06 15.20
C SER A 88 7.17 -13.59 15.29
N GLN A 89 6.05 -14.18 15.71
CA GLN A 89 5.85 -15.63 15.84
C GLN A 89 5.12 -16.26 14.64
N ARG A 90 4.74 -15.45 13.65
CA ARG A 90 4.00 -15.90 12.46
C ARG A 90 4.95 -16.17 11.31
N LYS A 91 4.53 -17.04 10.38
CA LYS A 91 5.29 -17.27 9.14
C LYS A 91 5.33 -16.01 8.28
N ARG A 92 6.43 -15.82 7.55
CA ARG A 92 6.52 -14.87 6.45
C ARG A 92 5.97 -15.52 5.19
N VAL A 93 5.34 -14.73 4.32
CA VAL A 93 4.92 -15.16 2.99
C VAL A 93 6.16 -15.45 2.16
N GLN A 94 6.15 -16.55 1.43
CA GLN A 94 7.15 -16.85 0.42
C GLN A 94 6.68 -16.34 -0.95
N PRO A 95 7.60 -15.83 -1.81
CA PRO A 95 7.23 -15.40 -3.16
C PRO A 95 6.47 -16.45 -3.98
N SER A 96 6.79 -17.73 -3.77
CA SER A 96 6.10 -18.86 -4.40
C SER A 96 4.62 -18.96 -4.04
N GLU A 97 4.21 -18.51 -2.86
CA GLU A 97 2.79 -18.49 -2.43
C GLU A 97 1.98 -17.42 -3.19
N LEU A 98 2.63 -16.42 -3.79
CA LEU A 98 2.00 -15.38 -4.60
C LEU A 98 2.08 -15.65 -6.10
N THR A 99 2.73 -16.74 -6.51
CA THR A 99 2.89 -17.13 -7.92
C THR A 99 1.62 -17.82 -8.42
N GLY A 100 1.21 -17.53 -9.66
CA GLY A 100 0.03 -18.11 -10.29
C GLY A 100 -0.86 -17.07 -10.96
N SER A 101 -2.04 -17.51 -11.38
CA SER A 101 -3.07 -16.67 -11.98
C SER A 101 -4.03 -16.16 -10.91
N TRP A 102 -4.19 -14.85 -10.85
CA TRP A 102 -4.99 -14.11 -9.88
C TRP A 102 -6.14 -13.42 -10.60
N LYS A 103 -7.34 -13.55 -10.06
CA LYS A 103 -8.49 -12.78 -10.50
C LYS A 103 -8.54 -11.51 -9.68
N VAL A 104 -8.25 -10.38 -10.31
CA VAL A 104 -8.04 -9.11 -9.61
C VAL A 104 -9.25 -8.20 -9.80
N PHE A 105 -9.87 -7.84 -8.69
CA PHE A 105 -10.85 -6.75 -8.63
C PHE A 105 -10.15 -5.52 -8.08
N GLU A 106 -10.09 -4.46 -8.88
CA GLU A 106 -9.40 -3.23 -8.53
C GLU A 106 -10.40 -2.08 -8.44
N VAL A 107 -10.27 -1.29 -7.38
CA VAL A 107 -10.91 0.02 -7.24
C VAL A 107 -9.81 1.05 -7.18
N SER A 108 -9.81 1.99 -8.11
CA SER A 108 -8.85 3.08 -8.13
C SER A 108 -9.51 4.42 -7.83
N GLY A 109 -8.78 5.30 -7.14
CA GLY A 109 -9.18 6.66 -6.79
C GLY A 109 -8.13 7.64 -7.31
N ILE A 110 -8.51 8.46 -8.29
CA ILE A 110 -7.64 9.40 -8.98
C ILE A 110 -7.98 10.82 -8.51
N PRO A 111 -7.08 11.54 -7.85
CA PRO A 111 -7.32 12.93 -7.46
C PRO A 111 -7.40 13.84 -8.69
N ILE A 112 -8.35 14.77 -8.69
CA ILE A 112 -8.43 15.83 -9.69
C ILE A 112 -7.79 17.09 -9.11
N TYR A 113 -6.72 17.54 -9.76
CA TYR A 113 -6.12 18.85 -9.52
C TYR A 113 -6.82 19.87 -10.44
N GLY A 114 -7.41 20.93 -9.87
CA GLY A 114 -8.01 22.01 -10.66
C GLY A 114 -6.96 22.95 -11.26
N GLU A 115 -7.21 23.49 -12.46
CA GLU A 115 -6.32 24.48 -13.08
C GLU A 115 -6.50 25.91 -12.53
N ASP A 116 -7.55 26.19 -11.75
CA ASP A 116 -7.76 27.48 -11.08
C ASP A 116 -8.58 27.29 -9.79
N SER A 117 -7.95 27.24 -8.62
CA SER A 117 -8.66 27.22 -7.34
C SER A 117 -8.59 28.58 -6.65
N VAL A 118 -9.41 29.52 -7.12
CA VAL A 118 -9.73 30.80 -6.44
C VAL A 118 -11.03 30.67 -5.62
N THR A 119 -11.43 29.47 -5.23
CA THR A 119 -12.53 29.28 -4.28
C THR A 119 -12.02 28.50 -3.08
N GLU A 120 -11.57 29.26 -2.10
CA GLU A 120 -11.55 28.86 -0.69
C GLU A 120 -12.92 28.29 -0.32
N GLU A 121 -12.92 27.15 0.41
CA GLU A 121 -14.02 26.55 1.22
C GLU A 121 -14.31 25.05 1.02
N SER A 122 -13.56 24.30 0.21
CA SER A 122 -13.58 22.82 0.31
C SER A 122 -12.18 22.25 0.60
N ASN A 123 -11.97 21.77 1.83
CA ASN A 123 -10.70 21.26 2.35
C ASN A 123 -10.27 19.89 1.78
N SER A 124 -10.88 19.41 0.68
CA SER A 124 -10.61 18.07 0.14
C SER A 124 -10.47 18.07 -1.37
N THR A 125 -9.32 17.60 -1.87
CA THR A 125 -9.11 17.28 -3.29
C THR A 125 -10.19 16.29 -3.74
N PRO A 126 -10.96 16.58 -4.80
CA PRO A 126 -11.95 15.64 -5.33
C PRO A 126 -11.27 14.43 -5.98
N TYR A 127 -11.95 13.28 -5.96
CA TYR A 127 -11.46 12.02 -6.53
C TYR A 127 -12.46 11.43 -7.54
N VAL A 128 -11.95 10.86 -8.63
CA VAL A 128 -12.69 9.99 -9.54
C VAL A 128 -12.41 8.55 -9.17
N TYR A 129 -13.45 7.73 -9.11
CA TYR A 129 -13.33 6.32 -8.80
C TYR A 129 -13.61 5.46 -10.04
N LEU A 130 -12.74 4.48 -10.28
CA LEU A 130 -12.89 3.48 -11.33
C LEU A 130 -12.83 2.08 -10.71
N CYS A 131 -13.67 1.17 -11.21
CA CYS A 131 -13.65 -0.23 -10.83
C CYS A 131 -13.33 -1.08 -12.06
N THR A 132 -12.34 -1.96 -11.96
CA THR A 132 -11.94 -2.86 -13.04
C THR A 132 -11.80 -4.30 -12.53
N GLU A 133 -11.97 -5.25 -13.44
CA GLU A 133 -11.77 -6.68 -13.19
C GLU A 133 -10.81 -7.20 -14.25
N THR A 134 -9.70 -7.79 -13.82
CA THR A 134 -8.63 -8.27 -14.71
C THR A 134 -8.11 -9.63 -14.24
N LEU A 135 -7.50 -10.39 -15.15
CA LEU A 135 -6.74 -11.59 -14.81
C LEU A 135 -5.25 -11.24 -14.85
N LYS A 136 -4.54 -11.41 -13.73
CA LYS A 136 -3.09 -11.15 -13.64
C LYS A 136 -2.34 -12.45 -13.40
N LYS A 137 -1.20 -12.63 -14.07
CA LYS A 137 -0.34 -13.80 -13.88
C LYS A 137 0.99 -13.40 -13.27
N ARG A 138 1.32 -13.99 -12.12
CA ARG A 138 2.59 -13.78 -11.43
C ARG A 138 3.48 -15.01 -11.64
N ASN A 139 4.66 -14.79 -12.21
CA ASN A 139 5.66 -15.83 -12.40
C ASN A 139 6.82 -15.62 -11.41
N LEU A 140 7.46 -16.72 -11.02
CA LEU A 140 8.77 -16.63 -10.38
C LEU A 140 9.81 -16.15 -11.42
N PRO A 141 10.86 -15.42 -10.99
CA PRO A 141 11.90 -14.89 -11.89
C PRO A 141 12.62 -15.94 -12.76
N GLU A 142 12.47 -17.24 -12.47
CA GLU A 142 13.14 -18.32 -13.21
C GLU A 142 12.37 -18.88 -14.43
N ASN A 143 11.15 -18.42 -14.75
CA ASN A 143 10.33 -19.08 -15.78
C ASN A 143 9.78 -18.13 -16.87
N PRO A 144 10.54 -17.86 -17.95
CA PRO A 144 10.08 -17.06 -19.08
C PRO A 144 9.34 -17.96 -20.08
N VAL A 145 8.08 -18.32 -19.80
CA VAL A 145 7.20 -18.93 -20.82
C VAL A 145 6.06 -17.97 -21.13
N TYR A 146 6.14 -17.40 -22.33
CA TYR A 146 5.37 -16.26 -22.83
C TYR A 146 4.09 -16.73 -23.54
N PHE A 147 2.92 -16.23 -23.14
CA PHE A 147 1.68 -16.32 -23.92
C PHE A 147 0.70 -15.20 -23.49
N GLY A 148 0.36 -14.29 -24.42
CA GLY A 148 -0.80 -13.38 -24.33
C GLY A 148 -0.55 -11.98 -23.75
N GLU A 149 -1.53 -11.08 -23.96
CA GLU A 149 -1.64 -9.73 -23.37
C GLU A 149 -1.92 -9.81 -21.84
N GLU A 150 -1.01 -10.38 -21.07
CA GLU A 150 -1.09 -10.47 -19.61
C GLU A 150 -0.13 -9.47 -18.95
N ASP A 151 -0.63 -8.57 -18.09
CA ASP A 151 0.20 -7.63 -17.33
C ASP A 151 1.14 -8.38 -16.37
N MET A 152 2.43 -8.37 -16.67
CA MET A 152 3.50 -8.94 -15.85
C MET A 152 4.00 -7.91 -14.82
N LEU A 153 3.85 -8.21 -13.53
CA LEU A 153 4.61 -7.55 -12.47
C LEU A 153 5.84 -8.39 -12.16
N ASP A 154 7.01 -7.91 -12.58
CA ASP A 154 8.29 -8.55 -12.24
C ASP A 154 8.60 -8.23 -10.77
N MET A 155 8.23 -9.13 -9.87
CA MET A 155 8.49 -8.99 -8.42
C MET A 155 10.00 -9.00 -8.08
N ALA A 156 10.88 -9.18 -9.08
CA ALA A 156 12.32 -9.19 -8.95
C ALA A 156 12.95 -7.79 -8.88
N ASP A 157 12.31 -6.78 -9.49
CA ASP A 157 12.85 -5.41 -9.53
C ASP A 157 12.38 -4.54 -8.33
N VAL A 158 11.38 -5.01 -7.59
CA VAL A 158 10.80 -4.29 -6.44
C VAL A 158 11.48 -4.72 -5.14
N THR A 159 11.93 -3.74 -4.34
CA THR A 159 12.39 -4.03 -2.97
C THR A 159 11.19 -4.34 -2.07
N VAL A 160 10.83 -5.62 -1.97
CA VAL A 160 9.72 -6.10 -1.14
C VAL A 160 10.18 -6.44 0.28
N LEU A 161 9.57 -5.81 1.26
CA LEU A 161 9.59 -6.20 2.67
C LEU A 161 8.61 -7.34 2.91
N TRP A 162 9.14 -8.56 3.02
CA TRP A 162 8.39 -9.76 3.39
C TRP A 162 8.18 -9.82 4.89
N LEU A 163 7.06 -9.31 5.40
CA LEU A 163 6.78 -9.22 6.82
C LEU A 163 6.03 -10.47 7.33
N PRO A 164 6.18 -10.83 8.61
CA PRO A 164 5.41 -11.93 9.19
C PRO A 164 3.90 -11.69 9.15
N GLY A 165 3.11 -12.76 9.10
CA GLY A 165 1.65 -12.69 9.23
C GLY A 165 0.88 -12.43 7.94
N GLY A 166 1.45 -12.78 6.78
CA GLY A 166 0.81 -12.56 5.49
C GLY A 166 1.17 -11.23 4.83
N LEU A 167 2.03 -10.42 5.45
CA LEU A 167 2.24 -9.04 5.04
C LEU A 167 3.36 -8.89 4.02
N THR A 168 3.11 -8.04 3.04
CA THR A 168 4.13 -7.48 2.16
C THR A 168 4.04 -5.97 2.20
N GLY A 169 5.19 -5.30 2.15
CA GLY A 169 5.28 -3.86 1.94
C GLY A 169 6.36 -3.58 0.93
N TYR A 170 6.17 -2.62 0.06
CA TYR A 170 7.17 -2.28 -0.94
C TYR A 170 7.10 -0.81 -1.33
N VAL A 171 8.26 -0.31 -1.75
CA VAL A 171 8.43 1.02 -2.30
C VAL A 171 9.25 0.84 -3.56
N ASP A 172 8.72 1.31 -4.69
CA ASP A 172 9.33 1.13 -6.00
C ASP A 172 9.20 2.41 -6.83
N VAL A 173 10.14 2.63 -7.75
CA VAL A 173 10.05 3.70 -8.74
C VAL A 173 10.08 3.07 -10.11
N ASN A 174 8.97 3.17 -10.84
CA ASN A 174 8.86 2.55 -12.15
C ASN A 174 9.70 3.31 -13.22
N LYS A 175 9.75 2.76 -14.43
CA LYS A 175 10.52 3.34 -15.56
C LYS A 175 10.06 4.74 -15.97
N ASP A 176 8.81 5.10 -15.68
CA ASP A 176 8.23 6.41 -15.95
C ASP A 176 8.49 7.41 -14.81
N GLY A 177 9.22 7.00 -13.77
CA GLY A 177 9.53 7.82 -12.59
C GLY A 177 8.37 7.94 -11.60
N VAL A 178 7.37 7.06 -11.69
CA VAL A 178 6.25 7.00 -10.73
C VAL A 178 6.70 6.21 -9.52
N LEU A 179 6.64 6.84 -8.36
CA LEU A 179 6.88 6.21 -7.06
C LEU A 179 5.61 5.48 -6.61
N CYS A 180 5.69 4.17 -6.43
CA CYS A 180 4.64 3.33 -5.89
C CYS A 180 4.97 2.91 -4.45
N ILE A 181 4.04 3.16 -3.52
CA ILE A 181 4.09 2.66 -2.14
C ILE A 181 2.95 1.67 -1.95
N GLY A 182 3.28 0.39 -1.87
CA GLY A 182 2.32 -0.69 -1.85
C GLY A 182 2.38 -1.55 -0.61
N VAL A 183 1.22 -2.08 -0.21
CA VAL A 183 1.08 -3.02 0.90
C VAL A 183 0.16 -4.16 0.51
N GLY A 184 0.52 -5.37 0.91
CA GLY A 184 -0.25 -6.58 0.69
C GLY A 184 -0.55 -7.31 1.99
N TRP A 185 -1.70 -7.97 2.04
CA TRP A 185 -2.10 -8.86 3.12
C TRP A 185 -2.68 -10.15 2.52
N TYR A 186 -1.80 -11.14 2.44
CA TYR A 186 -2.12 -12.48 2.00
C TYR A 186 -2.69 -13.31 3.15
N SER A 187 -3.79 -14.00 2.87
CA SER A 187 -4.44 -14.89 3.82
C SER A 187 -4.34 -16.35 3.41
N ASP A 188 -4.49 -17.22 4.40
CA ASP A 188 -4.54 -18.68 4.26
C ASP A 188 -5.72 -19.18 3.42
N GLU A 189 -6.75 -18.36 3.25
CA GLU A 189 -7.88 -18.60 2.33
C GLU A 189 -7.52 -18.43 0.85
N GLY A 190 -6.28 -18.04 0.53
CA GLY A 190 -5.83 -17.82 -0.84
C GLY A 190 -6.26 -16.47 -1.42
N ILE A 191 -6.68 -15.52 -0.56
CA ILE A 191 -7.03 -14.15 -0.94
C ILE A 191 -5.88 -13.22 -0.56
N ASN A 192 -5.48 -12.35 -1.47
CA ASN A 192 -4.50 -11.29 -1.24
C ASN A 192 -5.14 -9.91 -1.41
N LEU A 193 -5.17 -9.13 -0.33
CA LEU A 193 -5.61 -7.74 -0.39
C LEU A 193 -4.40 -6.85 -0.62
N VAL A 194 -4.45 -5.94 -1.60
CA VAL A 194 -3.34 -5.03 -1.90
C VAL A 194 -3.85 -3.59 -1.94
N MET A 195 -3.04 -2.66 -1.44
CA MET A 195 -3.30 -1.24 -1.56
C MET A 195 -2.03 -0.50 -1.97
N GLU A 196 -2.15 0.38 -2.95
CA GLU A 196 -1.04 1.11 -3.57
C GLU A 196 -1.35 2.60 -3.58
N ARG A 197 -0.29 3.40 -3.42
CA ARG A 197 -0.31 4.85 -3.68
C ARG A 197 0.77 5.16 -4.70
N ASP A 198 0.38 5.78 -5.78
CA ASP A 198 1.28 6.20 -6.85
C ASP A 198 1.48 7.70 -6.83
N TYR A 199 2.73 8.13 -6.89
CA TYR A 199 3.15 9.53 -6.95
C TYR A 199 3.90 9.76 -8.25
N GLY A 200 3.57 10.83 -8.95
CA GLY A 200 4.31 11.20 -10.16
C GLY A 200 5.71 11.68 -9.83
N SER A 201 6.52 11.88 -10.87
CA SER A 201 7.83 12.53 -10.76
C SER A 201 7.75 13.98 -10.27
N ASP A 202 6.57 14.58 -10.33
CA ASP A 202 6.20 15.88 -9.74
C ASP A 202 5.89 15.80 -8.24
N GLY A 203 5.93 14.60 -7.64
CA GLY A 203 5.65 14.38 -6.21
C GLY A 203 4.17 14.39 -5.86
N LYS A 204 3.30 14.61 -6.84
CA LYS A 204 1.86 14.66 -6.65
C LYS A 204 1.27 13.25 -6.71
N LEU A 205 0.33 12.98 -5.82
CA LEU A 205 -0.45 11.74 -5.82
C LEU A 205 -1.18 11.60 -7.16
N LYS A 206 -0.89 10.53 -7.91
CA LYS A 206 -1.55 10.21 -9.18
C LYS A 206 -2.75 9.31 -8.99
N GLU A 207 -2.63 8.32 -8.10
CA GLU A 207 -3.66 7.31 -7.93
C GLU A 207 -3.52 6.60 -6.59
N VAL A 208 -4.64 6.17 -6.02
CA VAL A 208 -4.69 5.18 -4.95
C VAL A 208 -5.46 3.97 -5.47
N ARG A 209 -4.85 2.79 -5.45
CA ARG A 209 -5.50 1.54 -5.87
C ARG A 209 -5.73 0.62 -4.69
N SER A 210 -6.89 -0.02 -4.66
CA SER A 210 -7.24 -1.10 -3.74
C SER A 210 -7.60 -2.32 -4.57
N LYS A 211 -6.87 -3.41 -4.38
CA LYS A 211 -7.04 -4.67 -5.13
C LYS A 211 -7.44 -5.78 -4.18
N SER A 212 -8.40 -6.58 -4.62
CA SER A 212 -8.70 -7.89 -4.05
C SER A 212 -8.35 -8.94 -5.09
N GLU A 213 -7.36 -9.75 -4.77
CA GLU A 213 -6.81 -10.81 -5.63
C GLU A 213 -7.15 -12.19 -5.07
#